data_AF-A0A3L7CI78-F1
#
_entry.id   AF-A0A3L7CI78-F1
#
_cell.length_a   1.000
_cell.length_b   1.000
_cell.length_c   1.000
_cell.angle_alpha   90.00
_cell.angle_beta   90.00
_cell.angle_gamma   90.00
#
_symmetry.space_group_name_H-M   'P 1'
#
loop_
_entity.id
_entity.type
_entity.pdbx_description
1 polymer ?
#
loop_
_entity_poly.entity_id
_entity_poly.type
_entity_poly.pdbx_seq_one_letter_code
_entity_poly.pdbx_strand_id
1 'polypeptide(L)'
;LVKQEDAVVIAIHLLGKLLGFTSERAWHRFVTGNLFTNGSFLERSRYNRRCRALGFAIKWIRHELAKRGQHHAYAVVDSLPLPLCHTARMHRVKRFQEIADIGYCASKKQW
;
A
#
# COMPACT_ATOMS: atom_id res chain seq x y z
N LEU A 1 -19.69 24.87 -4.28
CA LEU A 1 -18.49 24.00 -4.14
C LEU A 1 -18.97 22.55 -4.08
N VAL A 2 -18.46 21.68 -4.95
CA VAL A 2 -18.82 20.24 -4.94
C VAL A 2 -18.40 19.63 -3.60
N LYS A 3 -19.39 19.20 -2.82
CA LYS A 3 -19.19 18.54 -1.52
C LYS A 3 -19.33 17.04 -1.74
N GLN A 4 -18.27 16.29 -1.45
CA GLN A 4 -18.32 14.83 -1.48
C GLN A 4 -18.42 14.30 -0.05
N GLU A 5 -19.24 13.28 0.16
CA GLU A 5 -19.27 12.56 1.42
C GLU A 5 -17.98 11.80 1.69
N ASP A 6 -17.67 11.63 2.98
CA ASP A 6 -16.45 10.96 3.44
C ASP A 6 -16.45 9.49 3.03
N ALA A 7 -17.61 8.84 3.06
CA ALA A 7 -17.78 7.46 2.60
C ALA A 7 -17.36 7.29 1.13
N VAL A 8 -17.74 8.23 0.26
CA VAL A 8 -17.35 8.18 -1.16
C VAL A 8 -15.83 8.39 -1.31
N VAL A 9 -15.24 9.33 -0.58
CA VAL A 9 -13.78 9.54 -0.62
C VAL A 9 -13.02 8.29 -0.18
N ILE A 10 -13.48 7.63 0.89
CA ILE A 10 -12.90 6.38 1.38
C ILE A 10 -13.04 5.25 0.34
N ALA A 11 -14.25 5.06 -0.20
CA ALA A 11 -14.54 4.01 -1.18
C ALA A 11 -13.68 4.16 -2.45
N ILE A 12 -13.61 5.39 -2.98
CA ILE A 12 -12.77 5.71 -4.14
C ILE A 12 -11.28 5.47 -3.80
N HIS A 13 -10.81 5.87 -2.63
CA HIS A 13 -9.42 5.63 -2.24
C HIS A 13 -9.07 4.13 -2.18
N LEU A 14 -9.95 3.32 -1.58
CA LEU A 14 -9.77 1.87 -1.49
C LEU A 14 -9.83 1.20 -2.87
N LEU A 15 -10.77 1.62 -3.72
CA LEU A 15 -10.91 1.11 -5.09
C LEU A 15 -9.64 1.36 -5.92
N GLY A 16 -9.04 2.55 -5.81
CA GLY A 16 -7.78 2.85 -6.50
C GLY A 16 -6.64 1.93 -6.09
N LYS A 17 -6.60 1.51 -4.82
CA LYS A 17 -5.63 0.52 -4.33
C LYS A 17 -5.94 -0.89 -4.82
N LEU A 18 -7.20 -1.28 -4.85
CA LEU A 18 -7.64 -2.58 -5.34
C LEU A 18 -7.32 -2.78 -6.83
N LEU A 19 -7.50 -1.72 -7.63
CA LEU A 19 -7.20 -1.70 -9.07
C LEU A 19 -5.70 -1.55 -9.38
N GLY A 20 -4.83 -1.47 -8.37
CA GLY A 20 -3.38 -1.43 -8.56
C GLY A 20 -2.82 -0.07 -9.04
N PHE A 21 -3.57 1.03 -8.92
CA PHE A 21 -3.05 2.33 -9.31
C PHE A 21 -1.95 2.80 -8.34
N THR A 22 -0.75 3.00 -8.87
CA THR A 22 0.39 3.58 -8.14
C THR A 22 0.47 5.10 -8.29
N SER A 23 -0.01 5.65 -9.41
CA SER A 23 0.01 7.09 -9.70
C SER A 23 -1.29 7.78 -9.31
N GLU A 24 -1.21 8.72 -8.37
CA GLU A 24 -2.35 9.55 -7.95
C GLU A 24 -2.96 10.35 -9.11
N ARG A 25 -2.13 10.80 -10.07
CA ARG A 25 -2.60 11.55 -11.24
C ARG A 25 -3.34 10.65 -12.22
N ALA A 26 -2.85 9.43 -12.44
CA ALA A 26 -3.55 8.46 -13.28
C ALA A 26 -4.88 8.05 -12.64
N TRP A 27 -4.87 7.81 -11.33
CA TRP A 27 -6.08 7.48 -10.58
C TRP A 27 -7.13 8.60 -10.64
N HIS A 28 -6.73 9.84 -10.36
CA HIS A 28 -7.67 10.96 -10.38
C HIS A 28 -8.30 11.15 -11.76
N ARG A 29 -7.52 11.05 -12.85
CA ARG A 29 -8.04 11.08 -14.23
C ARG A 29 -9.02 9.94 -14.51
N PHE A 30 -8.70 8.73 -14.06
CA PHE A 30 -9.58 7.57 -14.23
C PHE A 30 -10.93 7.82 -13.54
N VAL A 31 -10.92 8.30 -12.29
CA VAL A 31 -12.13 8.59 -11.51
C VAL A 31 -12.99 9.65 -12.20
N THR A 32 -12.39 10.78 -12.62
CA THR A 32 -13.14 11.85 -13.29
C THR A 32 -13.61 11.47 -14.69
N GLY A 33 -12.88 10.60 -15.38
CA GLY A 33 -13.20 10.18 -16.75
C GLY A 33 -14.17 9.01 -16.86
N ASN A 34 -14.31 8.19 -15.80
CA ASN A 34 -15.12 6.97 -15.85
C ASN A 34 -16.24 6.94 -14.79
N LEU A 35 -15.97 7.42 -13.58
CA LEU A 35 -16.92 7.31 -12.45
C LEU A 35 -17.72 8.59 -12.22
N PHE A 36 -17.12 9.75 -12.46
CA PHE A 36 -17.73 11.07 -12.24
C PHE A 36 -17.60 11.95 -13.49
N THR A 37 -18.11 11.46 -14.62
CA THR A 37 -18.02 12.10 -15.94
C THR A 37 -18.70 13.47 -16.01
N ASN A 38 -19.67 13.73 -15.14
CA ASN A 38 -20.36 15.00 -14.98
C ASN A 38 -19.53 16.08 -14.24
N GLY A 39 -18.25 15.82 -13.94
CA GLY A 39 -17.39 16.76 -13.22
C GLY A 39 -17.76 16.93 -11.74
N SER A 40 -18.60 16.05 -11.19
CA SER A 40 -19.05 16.11 -9.80
C SER A 40 -18.04 15.57 -8.78
N PHE A 41 -16.78 15.38 -9.17
CA PHE A 41 -15.74 14.92 -8.27
C PHE A 41 -14.84 16.05 -7.76
N LEU A 42 -14.26 15.83 -6.57
CA LEU A 42 -13.29 16.73 -5.98
C LEU A 42 -12.06 16.94 -6.88
N GLU A 43 -11.57 18.17 -6.90
CA GLU A 43 -10.26 18.49 -7.45
C GLU A 43 -9.16 17.67 -6.73
N ARG A 44 -8.15 17.23 -7.50
CA ARG A 44 -7.09 16.32 -7.04
C ARG A 44 -6.47 16.71 -5.70
N SER A 45 -6.09 17.98 -5.54
CA SER A 45 -5.45 18.48 -4.32
C SER A 45 -6.37 18.37 -3.10
N ARG A 46 -7.66 18.68 -3.28
CA ARG A 46 -8.69 18.56 -2.23
C ARG A 46 -8.97 17.10 -1.89
N TYR A 47 -9.13 16.25 -2.90
CA TYR A 47 -9.28 14.81 -2.72
C TYR A 47 -8.10 14.23 -1.92
N ASN A 48 -6.86 14.55 -2.28
CA ASN A 48 -5.67 14.05 -1.58
C ASN A 48 -5.59 14.56 -0.13
N ARG A 49 -5.93 15.83 0.14
CA ARG A 49 -6.02 16.34 1.52
C ARG A 49 -7.06 15.59 2.34
N ARG A 50 -8.23 15.32 1.76
CA ARG A 50 -9.31 14.56 2.41
C ARG A 50 -8.89 13.11 2.69
N CYS A 51 -8.25 12.44 1.74
CA CYS A 51 -7.70 11.10 1.95
C CYS A 51 -6.72 11.05 3.13
N ARG A 52 -5.86 12.06 3.28
CA ARG A 52 -4.92 12.14 4.42
C ARG A 52 -5.64 12.36 5.74
N ALA A 53 -6.62 13.26 5.78
CA ALA A 53 -7.44 13.49 6.97
C ALA A 53 -8.21 12.22 7.40
N LEU A 54 -8.69 11.44 6.44
CA LEU A 54 -9.39 10.17 6.66
C LEU A 54 -8.44 8.96 6.77
N GLY A 55 -7.12 9.20 6.83
CA GLY A 55 -6.11 8.14 6.74
C GLY A 55 -6.23 7.08 7.83
N PHE A 56 -6.65 7.46 9.04
CA PHE A 56 -6.89 6.52 10.13
C PHE A 56 -8.03 5.55 9.80
N ALA A 57 -9.18 6.07 9.37
CA ALA A 57 -10.36 5.26 9.01
C ALA A 57 -10.05 4.33 7.83
N ILE A 58 -9.39 4.84 6.79
CA ILE A 58 -8.95 4.03 5.63
C ILE A 58 -8.02 2.90 6.08
N LYS A 59 -7.05 3.19 6.95
CA LYS A 59 -6.12 2.20 7.48
C LYS A 59 -6.84 1.13 8.30
N TRP A 60 -7.79 1.52 9.14
CA TRP A 60 -8.59 0.61 9.94
C TRP A 60 -9.45 -0.32 9.07
N ILE A 61 -10.16 0.23 8.08
CA ILE A 61 -10.96 -0.57 7.13
C ILE A 61 -10.06 -1.57 6.38
N ARG A 62 -8.90 -1.12 5.89
CA ARG A 62 -7.96 -1.99 5.19
C ARG A 62 -7.45 -3.12 6.09
N HIS A 63 -7.20 -2.82 7.36
CA HIS A 63 -6.77 -3.81 8.36
C HIS A 63 -7.84 -4.87 8.62
N GLU A 64 -9.08 -4.45 8.83
CA GLU A 64 -10.20 -5.38 9.06
C GLU A 64 -10.52 -6.22 7.83
N LEU A 65 -10.42 -5.66 6.62
CA LEU A 65 -10.53 -6.42 5.37
C LEU A 65 -9.39 -7.45 5.24
N ALA A 66 -8.16 -7.07 5.56
CA ALA A 66 -7.02 -7.99 5.52
C ALA A 66 -7.20 -9.16 6.49
N LYS A 67 -7.67 -8.91 7.73
CA LYS A 67 -8.00 -9.96 8.69
C LYS A 67 -9.04 -10.95 8.16
N ARG A 68 -10.12 -10.45 7.55
CA ARG A 68 -11.17 -11.29 6.94
C ARG A 68 -10.65 -12.10 5.75
N GLY A 69 -9.66 -11.59 5.02
CA GLY A 69 -9.00 -12.32 3.93
C GLY A 69 -8.13 -13.49 4.38
N GLN A 70 -7.85 -13.65 5.68
CA GLN A 70 -7.00 -14.72 6.21
C GLN A 70 -7.74 -16.04 6.48
N HIS A 71 -8.95 -16.24 5.94
CA HIS A 71 -9.63 -17.54 5.99
C HIS A 71 -9.01 -18.60 5.07
N HIS A 72 -7.93 -18.28 4.36
CA HIS A 72 -7.14 -19.26 3.63
C HIS A 72 -6.12 -19.89 4.59
N ALA A 73 -6.05 -21.22 4.62
CA ALA A 73 -5.13 -21.98 5.48
C ALA A 73 -3.65 -21.57 5.32
N TYR A 74 -3.30 -20.86 4.24
CA TYR A 74 -1.97 -20.35 3.94
C TYR A 74 -2.08 -18.96 3.31
N ALA A 75 -1.31 -18.01 3.83
CA ALA A 75 -1.07 -16.71 3.21
C ALA A 75 0.39 -16.66 2.77
N VAL A 76 0.64 -16.49 1.47
CA VAL A 76 2.00 -16.24 0.97
C VAL A 76 2.34 -14.80 1.30
N VAL A 77 3.03 -14.60 2.41
CA VAL A 77 3.68 -13.34 2.72
C VAL A 77 4.96 -13.32 1.88
N ASP A 78 4.95 -12.59 0.76
CA ASP A 78 6.20 -12.24 0.07
C ASP A 78 6.93 -11.21 0.94
N SER A 79 7.60 -11.72 1.98
CA SER A 79 8.50 -10.91 2.77
C SER A 79 9.71 -10.63 1.89
N LEU A 80 9.78 -9.42 1.34
CA LEU A 80 11.05 -8.86 0.90
C LEU A 80 12.08 -9.15 2.00
N PRO A 81 13.24 -9.75 1.68
CA PRO A 81 14.21 -10.16 2.70
C PRO A 81 14.58 -8.95 3.55
N LEU A 82 14.34 -9.05 4.86
CA LEU A 82 14.65 -7.98 5.79
C LEU A 82 16.17 -7.95 5.97
N PRO A 83 16.89 -6.89 5.58
CA PRO A 83 18.35 -6.87 5.69
C PRO A 83 18.75 -6.82 7.17
N LEU A 84 19.27 -7.94 7.69
CA LEU A 84 19.68 -8.06 9.09
C LEU A 84 21.05 -7.43 9.36
N CYS A 85 21.98 -7.55 8.40
CA CYS A 85 23.31 -6.96 8.50
C CYS A 85 23.93 -6.73 7.12
N HIS A 86 25.02 -5.95 7.08
CA HIS A 86 25.85 -5.85 5.89
C HIS A 86 26.66 -7.14 5.67
N THR A 87 26.88 -7.46 4.40
CA THR A 87 27.70 -8.58 3.91
C THR A 87 29.05 -8.67 4.63
N ALA A 88 29.75 -7.55 4.82
CA ALA A 88 31.02 -7.48 5.55
C ALA A 88 30.96 -8.00 7.02
N ARG A 89 29.77 -8.10 7.62
CA ARG A 89 29.56 -8.54 9.01
C ARG A 89 28.84 -9.87 9.12
N MET A 90 28.40 -10.47 8.01
CA MET A 90 27.55 -11.67 8.00
C MET A 90 28.10 -12.82 8.86
N HIS A 91 29.39 -13.15 8.71
CA HIS A 91 30.05 -14.24 9.45
C HIS A 91 30.35 -13.91 10.92
N ARG A 92 30.17 -12.65 11.34
CA ARG A 92 30.42 -12.20 12.73
C ARG A 92 29.13 -12.11 13.54
N VAL A 93 27.96 -12.07 12.89
CA VAL A 93 26.67 -11.94 13.56
C VAL A 93 26.24 -13.31 14.10
N LYS A 94 26.28 -13.47 15.43
CA LYS A 94 25.82 -14.68 16.11
C LYS A 94 24.32 -14.70 16.42
N ARG A 95 23.67 -13.53 16.47
CA ARG A 95 22.29 -13.37 16.99
C ARG A 95 21.23 -14.10 16.17
N PHE A 96 21.44 -14.23 14.86
CA PHE A 96 20.46 -14.81 13.93
C PHE A 96 21.04 -16.00 13.16
N GLN A 97 22.17 -16.55 13.60
CA GLN A 97 22.90 -17.58 12.86
C GLN A 97 22.09 -18.86 12.64
N GLU A 98 21.12 -19.17 13.52
CA GLU A 98 20.23 -20.34 13.42
C GLU A 98 18.89 -20.05 12.72
N ILE A 99 18.57 -18.77 12.48
CA ILE A 99 17.24 -18.32 12.03
C ILE A 99 17.28 -17.69 10.64
N ALA A 100 18.42 -17.11 10.26
CA ALA A 100 18.57 -16.34 9.05
C ALA A 100 19.59 -16.95 8.09
N ASP A 101 19.26 -16.91 6.81
CA ASP A 101 20.12 -17.37 5.73
C ASP A 101 20.77 -16.19 4.98
N ILE A 102 21.79 -16.50 4.18
CA ILE A 102 22.54 -15.52 3.38
C ILE A 102 21.87 -15.41 2.01
N GLY A 103 21.29 -14.24 1.73
CA GLY A 103 20.54 -13.99 0.49
C GLY A 103 21.22 -12.97 -0.43
N TYR A 104 21.31 -13.29 -1.71
CA TYR A 104 21.88 -12.39 -2.71
C TYR A 104 21.04 -11.13 -2.95
N CYS A 105 21.68 -9.97 -2.85
CA CYS A 105 21.09 -8.66 -3.13
C CYS A 105 21.46 -8.21 -4.55
N ALA A 106 20.58 -8.44 -5.51
CA ALA A 106 20.82 -8.13 -6.93
C ALA A 106 21.13 -6.65 -7.20
N SER A 107 20.50 -5.72 -6.48
CA SER A 107 20.75 -4.27 -6.62
C SER A 107 22.15 -3.85 -6.18
N LYS A 108 22.77 -4.61 -5.26
CA LYS A 108 24.11 -4.35 -4.73
C LYS A 108 25.18 -5.32 -5.26
N LYS A 109 24.76 -6.33 -6.06
CA LYS A 109 25.63 -7.39 -6.61
C LYS A 109 26.48 -8.09 -5.54
N GLN A 110 25.86 -8.44 -4.41
CA GLN A 110 26.55 -9.04 -3.27
C GLN A 110 25.68 -10.12 -2.59
N TRP A 111 26.34 -11.13 -2.02
CA TRP A 111 25.75 -12.20 -1.21
C TRP A 111 25.56 -11.76 0.24
#